data_AF-A0A3D2MSW2-F1
#
_entry.id   AF-A0A3D2MSW2-F1
#
_cell.length_a   1.000
_cell.length_b   1.000
_cell.length_c   1.000
_cell.angle_alpha   90.00
_cell.angle_beta   90.00
_cell.angle_gamma   90.00
#
_symmetry.space_group_name_H-M   'P 1'
#
loop_
_entity.id
_entity.type
_entity.pdbx_description
1 polymer ?
#
loop_
_entity_poly.entity_id
_entity_poly.type
_entity_poly.pdbx_seq_one_letter_code
_entity_poly.pdbx_strand_id
1 'polypeptide(L)'
;MTGPRLQHTSMLIPPGAQEAVRAFYGGIIGLAEKQPPQSLAHLNLVWFAAGEGEMELHFLPDPHPPDGTDQRHICLVVDDLEDYRR
;
A
#
# COMPACT_ATOMS: atom_id res chain seq x y z
N MET A 1 -17.14 17.08 11.57
CA MET A 1 -15.85 16.53 11.11
C MET A 1 -16.11 15.13 10.59
N THR A 2 -15.65 14.84 9.39
CA THR A 2 -15.68 13.45 8.89
C THR A 2 -14.58 12.68 9.60
N GLY A 3 -14.88 11.48 10.10
CA GLY A 3 -13.87 10.66 10.78
C GLY A 3 -12.69 10.30 9.85
N PRO A 4 -11.60 9.73 10.41
CA PRO A 4 -10.46 9.28 9.62
C PRO A 4 -10.90 8.34 8.49
N ARG A 5 -10.25 8.47 7.33
CA ARG A 5 -10.52 7.64 6.15
C ARG A 5 -9.30 6.81 5.81
N LEU A 6 -9.50 5.56 5.42
CA LEU A 6 -8.42 4.73 4.92
C LEU A 6 -7.85 5.33 3.63
N GLN A 7 -6.56 5.61 3.63
CA GLN A 7 -5.83 6.08 2.46
C GLN A 7 -5.10 4.88 1.84
N HIS A 8 -4.24 4.19 2.57
CA HIS A 8 -3.64 2.95 2.04
C HIS A 8 -3.42 1.91 3.10
N THR A 9 -3.28 0.67 2.64
CA THR A 9 -2.66 -0.40 3.43
C THR A 9 -1.39 -0.87 2.71
N SER A 10 -0.35 -1.06 3.50
CA SER A 10 0.93 -1.65 3.08
C SER A 10 1.02 -3.06 3.64
N MET A 11 1.36 -4.02 2.78
CA MET A 11 1.47 -5.44 3.10
C MET A 11 2.78 -6.01 2.58
N LEU A 12 3.34 -6.95 3.32
CA LEU A 12 4.51 -7.71 2.86
C LEU A 12 4.10 -8.83 1.91
N ILE A 13 4.94 -9.05 0.90
CA ILE A 13 4.86 -10.20 0.00
C ILE A 13 6.22 -10.89 -0.07
N PRO A 14 6.27 -12.20 -0.34
CA PRO A 14 7.52 -12.87 -0.62
C PRO A 14 8.27 -12.22 -1.79
N PRO A 15 9.61 -12.15 -1.77
CA PRO A 15 10.38 -11.64 -2.90
C PRO A 15 10.07 -12.44 -4.16
N GLY A 16 9.85 -11.74 -5.28
CA GLY A 16 9.50 -12.36 -6.57
C GLY A 16 8.01 -12.65 -6.74
N ALA A 17 7.16 -12.41 -5.74
CA ALA A 17 5.72 -12.62 -5.83
C ALA A 17 4.96 -11.51 -6.59
N GLN A 18 5.63 -10.47 -7.07
CA GLN A 18 5.01 -9.30 -7.72
C GLN A 18 4.11 -9.68 -8.89
N GLU A 19 4.54 -10.61 -9.75
CA GLU A 19 3.71 -11.06 -10.88
C GLU A 19 2.47 -11.83 -10.44
N ALA A 20 2.54 -12.60 -9.35
CA ALA A 20 1.37 -13.25 -8.77
C ALA A 20 0.38 -12.23 -8.18
N VAL A 21 0.91 -11.19 -7.53
CA VAL A 21 0.12 -10.05 -7.04
C VAL A 21 -0.58 -9.32 -8.18
N ARG A 22 0.14 -9.02 -9.28
CA ARG A 22 -0.44 -8.42 -10.50
C ARG A 22 -1.50 -9.30 -11.13
N ALA A 23 -1.24 -10.59 -11.25
CA ALA A 23 -2.20 -11.54 -11.81
C ALA A 23 -3.50 -11.58 -11.00
N PHE A 24 -3.42 -11.57 -9.67
CA PHE A 24 -4.59 -11.61 -8.81
C PHE A 24 -5.31 -10.26 -8.70
N TYR A 25 -4.63 -9.22 -8.21
CA TYR A 25 -5.27 -7.93 -7.94
C TYR A 25 -5.57 -7.15 -9.22
N GLY A 26 -4.66 -7.16 -10.19
CA GLY A 26 -4.87 -6.51 -11.48
C GLY A 26 -5.71 -7.35 -12.43
N GLY A 27 -5.41 -8.64 -12.55
CA GLY A 27 -6.06 -9.53 -13.52
C GLY A 27 -7.44 -10.05 -13.07
N ILE A 28 -7.55 -10.60 -11.87
CA ILE A 28 -8.79 -11.25 -11.39
C ILE A 28 -9.74 -10.23 -10.75
N ILE A 29 -9.23 -9.39 -9.85
CA ILE A 29 -10.05 -8.37 -9.18
C ILE A 29 -10.30 -7.16 -10.11
N GLY A 30 -9.37 -6.87 -11.03
CA GLY A 30 -9.51 -5.77 -11.97
C GLY A 30 -9.06 -4.41 -11.43
N LEU A 31 -8.20 -4.39 -10.40
CA LEU A 31 -7.67 -3.13 -9.87
C LEU A 31 -6.65 -2.51 -10.85
N ALA A 32 -6.66 -1.19 -10.95
CA ALA A 32 -5.70 -0.47 -11.78
C ALA A 32 -4.33 -0.37 -11.05
N GLU A 33 -3.26 -0.89 -11.66
CA GLU A 33 -1.90 -0.74 -11.14
C GLU A 33 -1.47 0.73 -11.25
N LYS A 34 -0.92 1.28 -10.15
CA LYS A 34 -0.33 2.62 -10.08
C LYS A 34 1.19 2.50 -10.02
N GLN A 35 1.87 3.43 -10.69
CA GLN A 35 3.32 3.55 -10.57
C GLN A 35 3.68 4.20 -9.23
N PRO A 36 4.50 3.55 -8.38
CA PRO A 36 5.01 4.17 -7.17
C PRO A 36 5.86 5.41 -7.48
N PRO A 37 6.01 6.36 -6.53
CA PRO A 37 6.93 7.48 -6.67
C PRO A 37 8.36 7.03 -7.03
N GLN A 38 9.05 7.80 -7.86
CA GLN A 38 10.41 7.45 -8.33
C GLN A 38 11.41 7.25 -7.19
N SER A 39 11.25 7.99 -6.08
CA SER A 39 12.05 7.84 -4.86
C SER A 39 11.99 6.43 -4.26
N LEU A 40 10.91 5.68 -4.51
CA LEU A 40 10.67 4.32 -4.00
C LEU A 40 10.97 3.24 -5.03
N ALA A 41 11.47 3.58 -6.22
CA ALA A 41 11.69 2.61 -7.30
C ALA A 41 12.61 1.45 -6.89
N HIS A 42 13.58 1.71 -6.01
CA HIS A 42 14.52 0.70 -5.48
C HIS A 42 13.86 -0.39 -4.63
N LEU A 43 12.62 -0.18 -4.15
CA LEU A 43 11.89 -1.13 -3.33
C LEU A 43 11.05 -2.12 -4.16
N ASN A 44 10.96 -1.94 -5.49
CA ASN A 44 10.23 -2.84 -6.40
C ASN A 44 8.78 -3.12 -5.96
N LEU A 45 8.09 -2.07 -5.53
CA LEU A 45 6.72 -2.12 -5.02
C LEU A 45 5.70 -2.40 -6.13
N VAL A 46 4.54 -2.96 -5.75
CA VAL A 46 3.35 -3.03 -6.60
C VAL A 46 2.23 -2.26 -5.91
N TRP A 47 1.67 -1.25 -6.56
CA TRP A 47 0.59 -0.42 -6.00
C TRP A 47 -0.68 -0.56 -6.85
N PHE A 48 -1.84 -0.56 -6.21
CA PHE A 48 -3.13 -0.55 -6.89
C PHE A 48 -4.03 0.57 -6.37
N ALA A 49 -4.80 1.17 -7.27
CA ALA A 49 -5.99 1.92 -6.89
C ALA A 49 -7.05 0.94 -6.40
N ALA A 50 -7.60 1.18 -5.20
CA ALA A 50 -8.54 0.28 -4.52
C ALA A 50 -9.88 0.92 -4.17
N GLY A 51 -10.10 2.18 -4.56
CA GLY A 51 -11.41 2.83 -4.53
C GLY A 51 -11.30 4.30 -4.87
N GLU A 52 -12.18 5.12 -4.28
CA GLU A 52 -12.26 6.55 -4.61
C GLU A 52 -11.06 7.35 -4.09
N GLY A 53 -10.66 8.37 -4.86
CA GLY A 53 -9.54 9.24 -4.51
C GLY A 53 -8.21 8.50 -4.45
N GLU A 54 -7.43 8.75 -3.40
CA GLU A 54 -6.13 8.12 -3.15
C GLU A 54 -6.26 6.89 -2.25
N MET A 55 -7.32 6.08 -2.40
CA MET A 55 -7.43 4.81 -1.69
C MET A 55 -6.64 3.71 -2.40
N GLU A 56 -5.62 3.14 -1.75
CA GLU A 56 -4.61 2.30 -2.39
C GLU A 56 -4.26 1.01 -1.61
N LEU A 57 -3.75 0.01 -2.34
CA LEU A 57 -3.07 -1.16 -1.78
C LEU A 57 -1.60 -1.14 -2.20
N HIS A 58 -0.69 -1.24 -1.25
CA HIS A 58 0.76 -1.30 -1.49
C HIS A 58 1.31 -2.67 -1.09
N PHE A 59 2.03 -3.29 -2.01
CA PHE A 59 2.71 -4.56 -1.77
C PHE A 59 4.22 -4.36 -1.75
N LEU A 60 4.84 -4.66 -0.61
CA LEU A 60 6.28 -4.56 -0.34
C LEU A 60 6.92 -5.95 -0.40
N PRO A 61 7.82 -6.22 -1.36
CA PRO A 61 8.63 -7.43 -1.33
C PRO A 61 9.66 -7.34 -0.20
N ASP A 62 9.60 -8.25 0.77
CA ASP A 62 10.57 -8.32 1.86
C ASP A 62 11.13 -9.75 1.98
N PRO A 63 12.46 -9.94 1.93
CA PRO A 63 13.07 -11.26 2.11
C PRO A 63 12.98 -11.79 3.54
N HIS A 64 12.66 -10.95 4.52
CA HIS A 64 12.60 -11.35 5.92
C HIS A 64 11.17 -11.72 6.32
N PRO A 65 10.99 -12.79 7.12
CA PRO A 65 9.72 -13.03 7.78
C PRO A 65 9.38 -11.83 8.68
N PRO A 66 8.10 -11.51 8.88
CA PRO A 66 7.72 -10.36 9.67
C PRO A 66 8.24 -10.51 11.11
N ASP A 67 9.14 -9.62 11.51
CA ASP A 67 9.83 -9.63 12.81
C ASP A 67 9.41 -8.47 13.71
N GLY A 68 8.42 -7.67 13.27
CA GLY A 68 7.94 -6.50 13.98
C GLY A 68 8.70 -5.21 13.66
N THR A 69 9.73 -5.27 12.80
CA THR A 69 10.41 -4.08 12.26
C THR A 69 10.00 -3.75 10.82
N ASP A 70 9.07 -4.54 10.30
CA ASP A 70 8.62 -4.43 8.92
C ASP A 70 7.79 -3.15 8.67
N GLN A 71 7.86 -2.65 7.43
CA GLN A 71 7.26 -1.37 7.05
C GLN A 71 5.76 -1.49 6.68
N ARG A 72 5.09 -2.58 7.07
CA ARG A 72 3.65 -2.74 6.82
C ARG A 72 2.88 -1.80 7.75
N HIS A 73 1.89 -1.11 7.22
CA HIS A 73 1.10 -0.17 8.01
C HIS A 73 -0.24 0.11 7.34
N ILE A 74 -1.11 0.75 8.11
CA ILE A 74 -2.28 1.44 7.57
C ILE A 74 -1.99 2.94 7.58
N CYS A 75 -2.41 3.64 6.55
CA CYS A 75 -2.39 5.09 6.50
C CYS A 75 -3.82 5.61 6.53
N LEU A 76 -4.08 6.53 7.45
CA LEU A 76 -5.37 7.21 7.57
C LEU A 76 -5.18 8.67 7.17
N VAL A 77 -6.05 9.15 6.30
CA VAL A 77 -6.22 10.58 6.06
C VAL A 77 -7.16 11.14 7.13
N VAL A 78 -6.74 12.23 7.73
CA VAL A 78 -7.50 13.01 8.72
C VAL A 78 -7.61 14.45 8.26
N ASP A 79 -8.64 15.15 8.72
CA ASP A 79 -8.90 16.55 8.35
C ASP A 79 -7.86 17.52 8.97
N ASP A 80 -7.35 17.21 10.17
CA ASP A 80 -6.34 18.00 10.88
C ASP A 80 -5.30 17.07 11.54
N LEU A 81 -4.09 17.06 11.00
CA LEU A 81 -3.01 16.20 11.49
C LEU A 81 -2.47 16.64 12.86
N GLU A 82 -2.46 17.94 13.14
CA GLU A 82 -1.94 18.46 14.41
C GLU A 82 -2.91 18.17 15.56
N ASP A 83 -4.22 18.23 15.29
CA ASP A 83 -5.26 17.87 16.27
C ASP A 83 -5.15 16.41 16.73
N TYR A 84 -4.84 15.50 15.80
CA TYR A 84 -4.69 14.05 16.02
C TYR A 84 -3.33 13.64 16.63
N ARG A 85 -2.33 14.53 16.64
CA ARG A 85 -1.00 14.27 17.22
C ARG A 85 -0.93 14.44 18.75
N ARG A 86 -1.98 15.01 19.34
CA ARG A 86 -2.04 15.31 20.78
C ARG A 86 -2.25 14.07 21.63
#